data_AF-A0A7Y8LVQ0-F1
#
_entry.id   AF-A0A7Y8LVQ0-F1
#
_cell.length_a   1.000
_cell.length_b   1.000
_cell.length_c   1.000
_cell.angle_alpha   90.00
_cell.angle_beta   90.00
_cell.angle_gamma   90.00
#
_symmetry.space_group_name_H-M   'P 1'
#
loop_
_entity.id
_entity.type
_entity.pdbx_description
1 polymer ?
#
loop_
_entity_poly.entity_id
_entity_poly.type
_entity_poly.pdbx_seq_one_letter_code
_entity_poly.pdbx_strand_id
1 'polypeptide(L)' 'KVRLTGACGGCPMSQMTLKMGVEKVLKQQVPEVKSVETV' A
#
# COMPACT_ATOMS: atom_id res chain seq x y z
N LYS A 1 -11.34 0.61 1.87
CA LYS A 1 -10.19 -0.28 2.15
C LYS A 1 -9.67 -0.79 0.81
N VAL A 2 -8.36 -0.75 0.56
CA VAL A 2 -7.73 -1.23 -0.68
C VAL A 2 -6.81 -2.42 -0.35
N ARG A 3 -6.77 -3.42 -1.23
CA ARG A 3 -5.93 -4.63 -1.07
C ARG A 3 -4.74 -4.56 -2.00
N LEU A 4 -3.54 -4.74 -1.44
CA LEU A 4 -2.32 -4.88 -2.24
C LEU A 4 -2.22 -6.33 -2.76
N THR A 5 -2.36 -6.51 -4.07
CA THR A 5 -2.18 -7.81 -4.74
C THR A 5 -0.88 -7.78 -5.55
N GLY A 6 0.16 -8.47 -5.09
CA GLY A 6 1.46 -8.50 -5.79
C GLY A 6 2.44 -9.52 -5.20
N ALA A 7 3.48 -9.86 -5.97
CA ALA A 7 4.48 -10.90 -5.62
C ALA A 7 5.27 -10.62 -4.33
N CYS A 8 5.27 -9.37 -3.85
CA CYS A 8 5.93 -8.97 -2.60
C CYS A 8 5.27 -9.51 -1.32
N GLY A 9 4.25 -10.37 -1.41
CA GLY A 9 3.52 -10.93 -0.26
C GLY A 9 4.36 -11.80 0.70
N GLY A 10 5.51 -12.31 0.26
CA GLY A 10 6.36 -13.20 1.07
C GLY A 10 7.43 -12.49 1.92
N CYS A 11 7.81 -11.25 1.60
CA CYS A 11 8.88 -10.53 2.29
C CYS A 11 8.30 -9.36 3.10
N PRO A 12 8.40 -9.36 4.44
CA PRO A 12 7.85 -8.30 5.28
C PRO A 12 8.45 -6.92 4.97
N MET A 13 9.72 -6.87 4.54
CA MET A 13 10.37 -5.63 4.14
C MET A 13 9.78 -5.06 2.84
N SER A 14 9.47 -5.92 1.88
CA SER A 14 8.84 -5.53 0.62
C SER A 14 7.37 -5.10 0.81
N GLN A 15 6.65 -5.70 1.76
CA GLN A 15 5.29 -5.27 2.09
C GLN A 15 5.26 -3.86 2.69
N MET A 16 6.20 -3.54 3.58
CA MET A 16 6.27 -2.21 4.20
C MET A 16 6.59 -1.12 3.17
N THR A 17 7.56 -1.36 2.29
CA THR A 17 7.93 -0.43 1.22
C THR A 17 6.83 -0.24 0.19
N LEU A 18 6.18 -1.34 -0.23
CA LEU A 18 5.05 -1.30 -1.16
C LEU A 18 3.88 -0.50 -0.56
N LYS A 19 3.53 -0.76 0.70
CA LYS A 19 2.46 -0.03 1.41
C LYS A 19 2.75 1.46 1.46
N MET A 20 3.97 1.87 1.84
CA MET A 20 4.32 3.28 1.91
C MET A 20 4.30 3.97 0.54
N GLY A 21 4.81 3.31 -0.51
CA GLY A 21 4.80 3.85 -1.87
C GLY A 21 3.38 4.03 -2.40
N VAL A 22 2.54 3.00 -2.26
CA VAL A 22 1.15 3.02 -2.71
C VAL A 22 0.33 4.03 -1.92
N GLU A 23 0.50 4.12 -0.60
CA GLU A 23 -0.20 5.11 0.23
C GLU A 23 0.18 6.54 -0.13
N LYS A 24 1.45 6.82 -0.43
CA LYS A 24 1.91 8.13 -0.87
C LYS A 24 1.25 8.54 -2.20
N VAL A 25 1.26 7.67 -3.19
CA VAL A 25 0.65 7.93 -4.50
C VAL A 25 -0.86 8.09 -4.39
N LEU A 26 -1.52 7.24 -3.59
CA LEU A 26 -2.95 7.33 -3.34
C LEU A 26 -3.32 8.65 -2.68
N LYS A 27 -2.59 9.12 -1.66
CA LYS A 27 -2.86 10.42 -1.03
C LYS A 27 -2.66 11.60 -1.99
N GLN A 28 -1.74 11.48 -2.94
CA GLN A 28 -1.51 12.51 -3.95
C GLN A 28 -2.64 12.59 -4.99
N GLN A 29 -3.15 11.45 -5.44
CA GLN A 29 -4.20 11.40 -6.45
C GLN A 29 -5.62 11.46 -5.87
N VAL A 30 -5.79 10.91 -4.66
CA VAL A 30 -7.06 10.76 -3.96
C VAL A 30 -6.84 11.06 -2.46
N PRO A 31 -6.90 12.33 -2.05
CA PRO A 31 -6.60 12.74 -0.67
C PRO A 31 -7.56 12.16 0.39
N GLU A 32 -8.73 11.63 -0.01
CA GLU A 32 -9.67 10.94 0.90
C GLU A 32 -9.18 9.57 1.38
N VAL A 33 -8.11 9.02 0.80
CA VAL A 33 -7.57 7.72 1.21
C VAL A 33 -6.86 7.83 2.56
N LYS A 34 -7.49 7.27 3.61
CA LYS A 34 -6.97 7.29 4.98
C LYS A 34 -5.82 6.31 5.24
N SER A 35 -5.90 5.08 4.73
CA SER A 35 -4.93 4.02 5.04
C SER A 35 -5.00 2.85 4.06
N VAL A 36 -3.86 2.22 3.79
CA VAL A 36 -3.73 0.99 2.98
C VAL A 36 -3.48 -0.22 3.91
N GLU A 37 -4.25 -1.30 3.74
CA GLU A 37 -4.11 -2.53 4.53
C GLU A 37 -3.59 -3.69 3.66
N THR A 38 -2.64 -4.44 4.19
CA THR A 38 -2.16 -5.70 3.62
C THR A 38 -3.03 -6.83 4.17
N VAL A 39 -3.77 -7.53 3.29
CA VAL A 39 -4.66 -8.66 3.63
C VAL A 39 -4.37 -9.90 2.81
#